data_AF-A0A9R1NB68-F1
#
_entry.id   AF-A0A9R1NB68-F1
#
_cell.length_a   1.000
_cell.length_b   1.000
_cell.length_c   1.000
_cell.angle_alpha   90.00
_cell.angle_beta   90.00
_cell.angle_gamma   90.00
#
_symmetry.space_group_name_H-M   'P 1'
#
loop_
_entity.id
_entity.type
_entity.pdbx_description
1 polymer ?
#
loop_
_entity_poly.entity_id
_entity_poly.type
_entity_poly.pdbx_seq_one_letter_code
_entity_poly.pdbx_strand_id
1 'polypeptide(L)'
;MDSPSAPPALLLSFRALPYGSSSRRSLCLRSKKRLQRLPSPGTGRRHVAAAAVDKLAPRPPEAGRLRWKYRLACRGSYDSGDGLPGPPPPPPSGESVDVWRPALSRWDVPWQWPTVSLTMVACALSALLAGKVEQSVLEYLGYQAGEATIDEKAGVLFLEQFSVTAVAIGVIFGITNTFRPFSDDIFRYDFKEPFKLQNGWLLWAGIGLFFALVSISLTGAVMTFLNGETTQRETDSLGLLLPLIGSSNISTACLLGITGVLAPILEETVFRGFLMVSLTMWFSTPVSVLITAVVFAFAHLTPGEFPQLFVLGVALGFSYSQTRNLLTPITIHAAWNSGVILLLTFLQLQGYDIKELLQAS
;
A
#
# COMPACT_ATOMS: atom_id res chain seq x y z
N MET A 1 -36.69 -38.10 -9.85
CA MET A 1 -37.32 -36.89 -10.39
C MET A 1 -37.77 -36.09 -9.19
N ASP A 2 -37.05 -35.01 -8.89
CA ASP A 2 -37.52 -33.80 -8.20
C ASP A 2 -36.29 -32.88 -8.10
N SER A 3 -36.37 -31.75 -8.79
CA SER A 3 -35.29 -30.75 -8.90
C SER A 3 -35.38 -29.71 -7.77
N PRO A 4 -34.25 -29.21 -7.26
CA PRO A 4 -34.21 -28.26 -6.16
C PRO A 4 -34.40 -26.80 -6.63
N SER A 5 -35.05 -26.02 -5.76
CA SER A 5 -35.30 -24.58 -5.85
C SER A 5 -34.03 -23.74 -5.67
N ALA A 6 -33.83 -22.76 -6.56
CA ALA A 6 -32.78 -21.74 -6.48
C ALA A 6 -33.22 -20.50 -5.66
N PRO A 7 -32.31 -19.83 -4.92
CA PRO A 7 -32.58 -18.54 -4.27
C PRO A 7 -32.26 -17.33 -5.18
N PRO A 8 -32.79 -16.12 -4.88
CA PRO A 8 -33.02 -15.07 -5.86
C PRO A 8 -31.85 -14.09 -6.05
N ALA A 9 -31.64 -13.70 -7.31
CA ALA A 9 -30.78 -12.59 -7.73
C ALA A 9 -31.50 -11.24 -7.59
N LEU A 10 -30.85 -10.25 -6.95
CA LEU A 10 -31.29 -8.86 -6.94
C LEU A 10 -30.62 -8.08 -8.06
N LEU A 11 -31.37 -7.92 -9.16
CA LEU A 11 -31.10 -7.04 -10.30
C LEU A 11 -31.46 -5.59 -9.97
N LEU A 12 -30.51 -4.66 -10.12
CA LEU A 12 -30.81 -3.25 -10.37
C LEU A 12 -30.79 -3.01 -11.89
N SER A 13 -31.97 -3.13 -12.50
CA SER A 13 -32.23 -2.80 -13.91
C SER A 13 -32.58 -1.30 -14.02
N PHE A 14 -31.74 -0.51 -14.69
CA PHE A 14 -32.16 0.78 -15.24
C PHE A 14 -32.65 0.57 -16.68
N ARG A 15 -33.95 0.79 -16.86
CA ARG A 15 -34.71 0.61 -18.10
C ARG A 15 -34.43 1.78 -19.05
N ALA A 16 -33.91 1.47 -20.24
CA ALA A 16 -33.86 2.40 -21.37
C ALA A 16 -35.28 2.69 -21.91
N LEU A 17 -35.55 3.95 -22.28
CA LEU A 17 -36.77 4.33 -23.01
C LEU A 17 -36.49 4.45 -24.52
N PRO A 18 -37.49 4.17 -25.38
CA PRO A 18 -37.25 3.86 -26.78
C PRO A 18 -37.38 5.04 -27.75
N TYR A 19 -36.85 4.76 -28.93
CA TYR A 19 -36.68 5.54 -30.16
C TYR A 19 -37.99 6.06 -30.80
N GLY A 20 -37.93 7.23 -31.44
CA GLY A 20 -38.94 7.75 -32.36
C GLY A 20 -38.33 8.70 -33.40
N SER A 21 -38.35 8.28 -34.67
CA SER A 21 -37.80 9.02 -35.83
C SER A 21 -38.80 10.02 -36.43
N SER A 22 -38.32 11.16 -36.95
CA SER A 22 -38.82 11.73 -38.22
C SER A 22 -38.01 12.93 -38.75
N SER A 23 -37.49 12.75 -39.98
CA SER A 23 -37.46 13.68 -41.12
C SER A 23 -36.61 14.97 -41.15
N ARG A 24 -35.57 14.90 -42.00
CA ARG A 24 -35.09 15.84 -43.05
C ARG A 24 -35.26 17.36 -42.85
N ARG A 25 -34.14 18.08 -42.98
CA ARG A 25 -33.92 19.13 -44.01
C ARG A 25 -32.46 19.57 -44.07
N SER A 26 -31.83 19.32 -45.22
CA SER A 26 -30.62 19.99 -45.70
C SER A 26 -31.02 21.28 -46.42
N LEU A 27 -30.32 22.41 -46.18
CA LEU A 27 -30.35 23.58 -47.07
C LEU A 27 -29.09 24.48 -46.92
N CYS A 28 -28.24 24.34 -47.92
CA CYS A 28 -27.37 25.32 -48.60
C CYS A 28 -27.21 26.78 -48.11
N LEU A 29 -25.94 27.20 -48.02
CA LEU A 29 -25.27 28.42 -48.54
C LEU A 29 -25.94 29.82 -48.41
N ARG A 30 -25.24 30.74 -47.72
CA ARG A 30 -25.10 32.16 -48.16
C ARG A 30 -23.92 32.93 -47.51
N SER A 31 -22.80 32.97 -48.24
CA SER A 31 -21.96 34.12 -48.64
C SER A 31 -21.95 35.49 -47.87
N LYS A 32 -20.72 35.87 -47.46
CA LYS A 32 -19.95 37.12 -47.69
C LYS A 32 -20.09 38.41 -46.82
N LYS A 33 -18.86 38.94 -46.55
CA LYS A 33 -18.37 40.29 -46.18
C LYS A 33 -18.28 40.56 -44.67
N ARG A 34 -17.16 41.04 -44.12
CA ARG A 34 -16.27 42.13 -44.60
C ARG A 34 -14.82 42.01 -44.04
N LEU A 35 -13.86 42.41 -44.87
CA LEU A 35 -12.41 42.53 -44.65
C LEU A 35 -11.99 43.81 -43.89
N GLN A 36 -10.86 43.72 -43.17
CA GLN A 36 -9.69 44.65 -43.09
C GLN A 36 -8.63 43.88 -42.24
N ARG A 37 -7.49 43.30 -42.71
CA ARG A 37 -6.22 43.79 -43.33
C ARG A 37 -5.70 45.08 -42.65
N LEU A 38 -4.46 45.23 -42.14
CA LEU A 38 -3.11 44.59 -42.14
C LEU A 38 -2.23 45.43 -41.13
N PRO A 39 -0.89 45.28 -40.90
CA PRO A 39 0.07 44.17 -41.04
C PRO A 39 1.02 43.94 -39.81
N SER A 40 1.88 42.91 -39.93
CA SER A 40 3.08 42.49 -39.14
C SER A 40 4.25 43.52 -39.15
N PRO A 41 5.53 43.25 -38.74
CA PRO A 41 6.21 42.17 -37.97
C PRO A 41 7.24 42.69 -36.92
N GLY A 42 8.01 41.81 -36.25
CA GLY A 42 9.33 42.21 -35.71
C GLY A 42 9.94 41.37 -34.59
N THR A 43 10.85 40.47 -34.97
CA THR A 43 11.76 39.69 -34.12
C THR A 43 12.77 40.52 -33.32
N GLY A 44 13.18 40.05 -32.14
CA GLY A 44 14.39 40.55 -31.46
C GLY A 44 14.71 39.87 -30.12
N ARG A 45 15.59 38.87 -30.13
CA ARG A 45 16.34 38.41 -28.95
C ARG A 45 17.45 39.42 -28.63
N ARG A 46 17.62 39.79 -27.35
CA ARG A 46 18.92 40.02 -26.68
C ARG A 46 18.74 40.16 -25.15
N HIS A 47 19.66 39.53 -24.43
CA HIS A 47 19.88 39.59 -22.97
C HIS A 47 20.47 40.94 -22.54
N VAL A 48 20.06 41.48 -21.39
CA VAL A 48 20.92 42.20 -20.40
C VAL A 48 20.31 42.08 -19.00
N ALA A 49 21.16 41.85 -18.00
CA ALA A 49 20.86 41.74 -16.57
C ALA A 49 20.72 43.10 -15.85
N ALA A 50 19.89 43.17 -14.80
CA ALA A 50 20.00 44.05 -13.61
C ALA A 50 18.77 43.78 -12.72
N ALA A 51 18.91 43.15 -11.56
CA ALA A 51 19.18 43.79 -10.26
C ALA A 51 17.98 44.58 -9.69
N ALA A 52 17.49 44.07 -8.56
CA ALA A 52 16.86 44.77 -7.44
C ALA A 52 15.64 45.67 -7.71
N VAL A 53 14.44 45.15 -7.44
CA VAL A 53 13.38 45.90 -6.74
C VAL A 53 12.64 44.96 -5.80
N ASP A 54 13.08 44.97 -4.54
CA ASP A 54 12.25 44.60 -3.40
C ASP A 54 11.31 45.78 -3.08
N LYS A 55 10.19 45.47 -2.40
CA LYS A 55 9.09 46.36 -1.95
C LYS A 55 7.98 46.65 -2.98
N LEU A 56 6.91 45.86 -2.89
CA LEU A 56 5.53 46.32 -2.62
C LEU A 56 4.53 45.19 -2.93
N ALA A 57 4.15 44.41 -1.92
CA ALA A 57 2.87 43.70 -1.91
C ALA A 57 2.38 43.44 -0.47
N PRO A 58 1.09 43.66 -0.16
CA PRO A 58 0.56 43.65 1.19
C PRO A 58 0.26 42.23 1.71
N ARG A 59 0.43 42.03 3.03
CA ARG A 59 0.14 40.79 3.76
C ARG A 59 -1.38 40.54 3.91
N PRO A 60 -1.88 39.31 3.76
CA PRO A 60 -3.21 38.91 4.25
C PRO A 60 -3.14 38.40 5.72
N PRO A 61 -4.27 38.38 6.45
CA PRO A 61 -4.29 38.38 7.91
C PRO A 61 -4.02 37.00 8.54
N GLU A 62 -3.40 37.04 9.72
CA GLU A 62 -3.11 35.90 10.58
C GLU A 62 -4.39 35.24 11.10
N ALA A 63 -4.59 33.96 10.79
CA ALA A 63 -5.46 33.07 11.54
C ALA A 63 -4.58 32.12 12.37
N GLY A 64 -4.78 32.19 13.70
CA GLY A 64 -3.87 31.67 14.72
C GLY A 64 -3.59 30.17 14.65
N ARG A 65 -2.29 29.83 14.58
CA ARG A 65 -1.75 28.50 14.92
C ARG A 65 -1.20 28.53 16.35
N LEU A 66 -1.89 27.87 17.26
CA LEU A 66 -1.38 27.53 18.60
C LEU A 66 -0.26 26.48 18.45
N ARG A 67 0.99 26.96 18.46
CA ARG A 67 2.19 26.13 18.47
C ARG A 67 2.61 25.87 19.92
N TRP A 68 2.32 24.68 20.43
CA TRP A 68 2.87 24.22 21.71
C TRP A 68 4.39 24.02 21.58
N LYS A 69 5.17 25.01 21.99
CA LYS A 69 6.62 24.87 22.22
C LYS A 69 6.82 24.49 23.68
N TYR A 70 7.18 23.23 23.93
CA TYR A 70 7.87 22.86 25.16
C TYR A 70 9.27 23.51 25.13
N ARG A 71 9.43 24.60 25.87
CA ARG A 71 10.74 25.19 26.18
C ARG A 71 10.99 24.90 27.65
N LEU A 72 11.75 23.84 27.93
CA LEU A 72 12.29 23.59 29.27
C LEU A 72 13.24 24.76 29.59
N ALA A 73 12.85 25.61 30.54
CA ALA A 73 13.71 26.66 31.06
C ALA A 73 14.57 26.07 32.19
N CYS A 74 15.83 25.76 31.90
CA CYS A 74 16.83 25.58 32.95
C CYS A 74 17.25 26.96 33.46
N ARG A 75 17.05 27.18 34.76
CA ARG A 75 17.39 28.38 35.51
C ARG A 75 18.91 28.38 35.76
N GLY A 76 19.66 29.11 34.93
CA GLY A 76 21.09 29.34 35.15
C GLY A 76 21.30 30.56 36.05
N SER A 77 21.71 30.33 37.29
CA SER A 77 22.29 31.36 38.15
C SER A 77 23.69 31.67 37.61
N TYR A 78 23.95 32.92 37.21
CA TYR A 78 25.29 33.36 36.85
C TYR A 78 26.06 33.64 38.14
N ASP A 79 27.07 32.81 38.41
CA ASP A 79 28.13 33.10 39.38
C ASP A 79 29.32 33.66 38.60
N SER A 80 29.84 34.79 39.06
CA SER A 80 30.93 35.54 38.42
C SER A 80 32.26 35.03 38.96
N GLY A 81 33.00 34.26 38.15
CA GLY A 81 34.34 33.81 38.52
C GLY A 81 35.17 33.49 37.29
N ASP A 82 36.21 34.29 37.06
CA ASP A 82 37.21 34.12 36.02
C ASP A 82 37.91 32.75 36.15
N GLY A 83 37.73 31.89 35.15
CA GLY A 83 38.41 30.61 35.04
C GLY A 83 38.21 30.01 33.65
N LEU A 84 39.32 29.70 32.96
CA LEU A 84 39.32 29.05 31.64
C LEU A 84 38.40 27.81 31.60
N PRO A 85 37.66 27.54 30.52
CA PRO A 85 36.81 26.37 30.44
C PRO A 85 37.67 25.11 30.39
N GLY A 86 37.55 24.27 31.41
CA GLY A 86 38.10 22.91 31.41
C GLY A 86 37.44 22.05 30.32
N PRO A 87 38.09 20.94 29.89
CA PRO A 87 37.52 20.05 28.89
C PRO A 87 36.15 19.53 29.36
N PRO A 88 35.19 19.35 28.44
CA PRO A 88 33.86 18.86 28.80
C PRO A 88 33.96 17.50 29.49
N PRO A 89 33.12 17.23 30.50
CA PRO A 89 33.11 15.93 31.17
C PRO A 89 32.84 14.82 30.15
N PRO A 90 33.46 13.63 30.31
CA PRO A 90 33.19 12.50 29.45
C PRO A 90 31.69 12.16 29.49
N PRO A 91 31.10 11.69 28.37
CA PRO A 91 29.70 11.28 28.34
C PRO A 91 29.46 10.20 29.41
N PRO A 92 28.30 10.21 30.09
CA PRO A 92 28.01 9.27 31.16
C PRO A 92 28.15 7.84 30.66
N SER A 93 29.02 7.07 31.31
CA SER A 93 29.25 5.65 31.05
C SER A 93 28.00 4.86 31.47
N GLY A 94 27.08 4.62 30.54
CA GLY A 94 25.89 3.81 30.80
C GLY A 94 24.64 4.13 29.98
N GLU A 95 24.71 4.73 28.79
CA GLU A 95 23.57 4.65 27.87
C GLU A 95 23.38 3.19 27.45
N SER A 96 22.51 2.47 28.15
CA SER A 96 21.92 1.25 27.61
C SER A 96 21.36 1.63 26.25
N VAL A 97 21.92 1.07 25.17
CA VAL A 97 21.37 1.21 23.84
C VAL A 97 19.93 0.70 23.91
N ASP A 98 18.97 1.62 23.96
CA ASP A 98 17.57 1.27 24.08
C ASP A 98 17.12 0.69 22.74
N VAL A 99 17.20 -0.63 22.63
CA VAL A 99 16.87 -1.41 21.44
C VAL A 99 15.43 -1.11 20.99
N TRP A 100 14.52 -0.76 21.91
CA TRP A 100 13.10 -0.55 21.63
C TRP A 100 12.72 0.89 21.27
N ARG A 101 13.64 1.83 21.46
CA ARG A 101 13.43 3.26 21.15
C ARG A 101 12.89 3.50 19.72
N PRO A 102 13.38 2.80 18.67
CA PRO A 102 12.85 2.96 17.31
C PRO A 102 11.38 2.55 17.19
N ALA A 103 10.98 1.40 17.76
CA ALA A 103 9.61 0.86 17.66
C ALA A 103 8.55 1.76 18.29
N LEU A 104 8.91 2.50 19.34
CA LEU A 104 7.98 3.40 20.04
C LEU A 104 7.98 4.83 19.48
N SER A 105 9.01 5.20 18.73
CA SER A 105 9.11 6.54 18.15
C SER A 105 8.06 6.76 17.06
N ARG A 106 7.60 8.01 16.90
CA ARG A 106 6.64 8.41 15.85
C ARG A 106 7.38 8.85 14.59
N TRP A 107 6.68 9.02 13.48
CA TRP A 107 7.24 9.67 12.29
C TRP A 107 6.85 11.14 12.25
N ASP A 108 7.72 11.98 11.69
CA ASP A 108 7.42 13.37 11.38
C ASP A 108 6.85 13.47 9.96
N VAL A 109 5.52 13.57 9.89
CA VAL A 109 4.75 13.50 8.65
C VAL A 109 4.21 14.89 8.29
N PRO A 110 4.44 15.40 7.06
CA PRO A 110 4.10 16.78 6.70
C PRO A 110 2.64 16.98 6.24
N TRP A 111 1.91 15.91 5.95
CA TRP A 111 0.53 15.97 5.44
C TRP A 111 -0.52 15.80 6.54
N GLN A 112 -1.76 16.22 6.30
CA GLN A 112 -2.86 16.16 7.28
C GLN A 112 -3.87 15.03 6.97
N TRP A 113 -4.85 14.82 7.85
CA TRP A 113 -5.87 13.77 7.72
C TRP A 113 -6.64 13.79 6.38
N PRO A 114 -6.93 14.94 5.73
CA PRO A 114 -7.61 14.93 4.43
C PRO A 114 -6.74 14.30 3.36
N THR A 115 -5.43 14.56 3.39
CA THR A 115 -4.47 13.95 2.46
C THR A 115 -4.42 12.44 2.67
N VAL A 116 -4.35 11.98 3.92
CA VAL A 116 -4.37 10.53 4.24
C VAL A 116 -5.62 9.88 3.65
N SER A 117 -6.78 10.44 3.94
CA SER A 117 -8.07 9.89 3.51
C SER A 117 -8.21 9.90 1.98
N LEU A 118 -7.89 11.02 1.33
CA LEU A 118 -7.96 11.17 -0.12
C LEU A 118 -6.98 10.24 -0.83
N THR A 119 -5.75 10.10 -0.33
CA THR A 119 -4.77 9.17 -0.91
C THR A 119 -5.22 7.72 -0.78
N MET A 120 -5.76 7.31 0.38
CA MET A 120 -6.28 5.94 0.55
C MET A 120 -7.45 5.66 -0.40
N VAL A 121 -8.39 6.59 -0.51
CA VAL A 121 -9.51 6.48 -1.47
C VAL A 121 -9.00 6.46 -2.91
N ALA A 122 -8.02 7.31 -3.25
CA ALA A 122 -7.42 7.35 -4.58
C ALA A 122 -6.72 6.03 -4.92
N CYS A 123 -6.01 5.41 -3.97
CA CYS A 123 -5.39 4.09 -4.18
C CYS A 123 -6.43 2.99 -4.38
N ALA A 124 -7.50 2.97 -3.58
CA ALA A 124 -8.58 1.99 -3.73
C ALA A 124 -9.31 2.16 -5.07
N LEU A 125 -9.67 3.39 -5.43
CA LEU A 125 -10.34 3.67 -6.71
C LEU A 125 -9.43 3.39 -7.90
N SER A 126 -8.14 3.71 -7.80
CA SER A 126 -7.20 3.48 -8.90
C SER A 126 -6.97 1.98 -9.14
N ALA A 127 -6.90 1.17 -8.09
CA ALA A 127 -6.85 -0.29 -8.19
C ALA A 127 -8.11 -0.85 -8.89
N LEU A 128 -9.30 -0.43 -8.46
CA LEU A 128 -10.57 -0.86 -9.06
C LEU A 128 -10.71 -0.43 -10.53
N LEU A 129 -10.26 0.77 -10.87
CA LEU A 129 -10.32 1.29 -12.23
C LEU A 129 -9.29 0.62 -13.14
N ALA A 130 -8.08 0.32 -12.65
CA ALA A 130 -7.05 -0.38 -13.42
C ALA A 130 -7.57 -1.74 -13.90
N GLY A 131 -8.10 -2.58 -13.00
CA GLY A 131 -8.66 -3.88 -13.37
C GLY A 131 -9.82 -3.78 -14.36
N LYS A 132 -10.73 -2.80 -14.18
CA LYS A 132 -11.83 -2.58 -15.14
C LYS A 132 -11.36 -2.13 -16.53
N VAL A 133 -10.36 -1.26 -16.58
CA VAL A 133 -9.78 -0.80 -17.84
C VAL A 133 -9.10 -1.96 -18.56
N GLU A 134 -8.32 -2.76 -17.84
CA GLU A 134 -7.65 -3.92 -18.43
C GLU A 134 -8.64 -4.98 -18.90
N GLN A 135 -9.67 -5.28 -18.11
CA GLN A 135 -10.74 -6.19 -18.55
C GLN A 135 -11.40 -5.68 -19.84
N SER A 136 -11.69 -4.38 -19.93
CA SER A 136 -12.26 -3.78 -21.13
C SER A 136 -11.32 -3.87 -22.34
N VAL A 137 -10.01 -3.73 -22.13
CA VAL A 137 -8.98 -3.87 -23.17
C VAL A 137 -8.88 -5.34 -23.63
N LEU A 138 -8.91 -6.29 -22.70
CA LEU A 138 -8.87 -7.73 -23.00
C LEU A 138 -10.09 -8.15 -23.82
N GLU A 139 -11.29 -7.69 -23.45
CA GLU A 139 -12.52 -7.92 -24.20
C GLU A 139 -12.44 -7.32 -25.62
N TYR A 140 -11.89 -6.11 -25.77
CA TYR A 140 -11.69 -5.48 -27.07
C TYR A 140 -10.69 -6.24 -27.95
N LEU A 141 -9.66 -6.83 -27.35
CA LEU A 141 -8.69 -7.69 -28.04
C LEU A 141 -9.23 -9.09 -28.35
N GLY A 142 -10.46 -9.40 -27.94
CA GLY A 142 -11.11 -10.69 -28.19
C GLY A 142 -10.68 -11.80 -27.24
N TYR A 143 -10.10 -11.48 -26.07
CA TYR A 143 -9.72 -12.47 -25.07
C TYR A 143 -10.96 -13.15 -24.48
N GLN A 144 -11.04 -14.48 -24.61
CA GLN A 144 -12.11 -15.28 -24.01
C GLN A 144 -11.59 -16.09 -22.84
N ALA A 145 -11.91 -15.66 -21.62
CA ALA A 145 -11.47 -16.34 -20.39
C ALA A 145 -11.92 -17.82 -20.29
N GLY A 146 -13.01 -18.20 -20.96
CA GLY A 146 -13.50 -19.58 -21.00
C GLY A 146 -12.58 -20.53 -21.78
N GLU A 147 -11.96 -20.05 -22.86
CA GLU A 147 -11.14 -20.85 -23.78
C GLU A 147 -9.64 -20.70 -23.52
N ALA A 148 -9.24 -19.65 -22.78
CA ALA A 148 -7.85 -19.38 -22.46
C ALA A 148 -7.22 -20.50 -21.61
N THR A 149 -5.98 -20.83 -21.96
CA THR A 149 -5.14 -21.75 -21.21
C THR A 149 -4.86 -21.23 -19.80
N ILE A 150 -4.48 -22.14 -18.90
CA ILE A 150 -4.11 -21.77 -17.52
C ILE A 150 -2.93 -20.79 -17.50
N ASP A 151 -1.97 -20.97 -18.39
CA ASP A 151 -0.80 -20.10 -18.51
C ASP A 151 -1.16 -18.69 -19.00
N GLU A 152 -2.08 -18.59 -19.96
CA GLU A 152 -2.60 -17.30 -20.42
C GLU A 152 -3.36 -16.58 -19.30
N LYS A 153 -4.18 -17.30 -18.53
CA LYS A 153 -4.89 -16.75 -17.36
C LYS A 153 -3.91 -16.25 -16.31
N ALA A 154 -2.89 -17.03 -15.99
CA ALA A 154 -1.86 -16.64 -15.03
C ALA A 154 -1.06 -15.41 -15.50
N GLY A 155 -0.74 -15.33 -16.80
CA GLY A 155 -0.09 -14.17 -17.40
C GLY A 155 -0.94 -12.90 -17.33
N VAL A 156 -2.26 -13.01 -17.60
CA VAL A 156 -3.20 -11.90 -17.47
C VAL A 156 -3.30 -11.41 -16.02
N LEU A 157 -3.45 -12.31 -15.05
CA LEU A 157 -3.49 -11.96 -13.62
C LEU A 157 -2.20 -11.28 -13.16
N PHE A 158 -1.05 -11.74 -13.66
CA PHE A 158 0.23 -11.12 -13.36
C PHE A 158 0.29 -9.68 -13.88
N LEU A 159 -0.17 -9.45 -15.12
CA LEU A 159 -0.20 -8.13 -15.72
C LEU A 159 -1.15 -7.20 -14.95
N GLU A 160 -2.33 -7.70 -14.57
CA GLU A 160 -3.30 -6.95 -13.77
C GLU A 160 -2.70 -6.51 -12.43
N GLN A 161 -2.08 -7.45 -11.70
CA GLN A 161 -1.42 -7.13 -10.44
C GLN A 161 -0.29 -6.11 -10.63
N PHE A 162 0.49 -6.23 -11.72
CA PHE A 162 1.56 -5.30 -12.02
C PHE A 162 1.02 -3.89 -12.24
N SER A 163 -0.02 -3.75 -13.06
CA SER A 163 -0.67 -2.46 -13.34
C SER A 163 -1.25 -1.83 -12.09
N VAL A 164 -1.99 -2.59 -11.28
CA VAL A 164 -2.53 -2.12 -9.99
C VAL A 164 -1.40 -1.64 -9.08
N THR A 165 -0.33 -2.41 -8.97
CA THR A 165 0.85 -2.05 -8.16
C THR A 165 1.48 -0.75 -8.63
N ALA A 166 1.75 -0.62 -9.94
CA ALA A 166 2.36 0.56 -10.52
C ALA A 166 1.49 1.82 -10.33
N VAL A 167 0.18 1.71 -10.59
CA VAL A 167 -0.76 2.82 -10.48
C VAL A 167 -0.92 3.28 -9.03
N ALA A 168 -1.13 2.37 -8.08
CA ALA A 168 -1.31 2.73 -6.67
C ALA A 168 -0.03 3.33 -6.06
N ILE A 169 1.13 2.75 -6.35
CA ILE A 169 2.43 3.32 -5.95
C ILE A 169 2.64 4.70 -6.59
N GLY A 170 2.28 4.85 -7.87
CA GLY A 170 2.31 6.13 -8.58
C GLY A 170 1.42 7.20 -7.93
N VAL A 171 0.22 6.83 -7.46
CA VAL A 171 -0.67 7.73 -6.70
C VAL A 171 -0.05 8.15 -5.38
N ILE A 172 0.49 7.21 -4.59
CA ILE A 172 1.13 7.50 -3.31
C ILE A 172 2.31 8.45 -3.51
N PHE A 173 3.25 8.12 -4.40
CA PHE A 173 4.42 8.95 -4.63
C PHE A 173 4.08 10.27 -5.30
N GLY A 174 3.10 10.29 -6.22
CA GLY A 174 2.62 11.51 -6.85
C GLY A 174 2.09 12.52 -5.84
N ILE A 175 1.30 12.07 -4.86
CA ILE A 175 0.76 12.94 -3.82
C ILE A 175 1.83 13.29 -2.78
N THR A 176 2.52 12.30 -2.21
CA THR A 176 3.47 12.52 -1.11
C THR A 176 4.68 13.35 -1.52
N ASN A 177 5.15 13.25 -2.77
CA ASN A 177 6.26 14.07 -3.25
C ASN A 177 5.94 15.56 -3.31
N THR A 178 4.66 15.96 -3.33
CA THR A 178 4.27 17.38 -3.24
C THR A 178 4.58 18.02 -1.87
N PHE A 179 4.85 17.20 -0.85
CA PHE A 179 5.14 17.62 0.52
C PHE A 179 6.64 17.57 0.87
N ARG A 180 7.53 17.34 -0.10
CA ARG A 180 8.98 17.31 0.19
C ARG A 180 9.50 18.70 0.64
N PRO A 181 10.47 18.75 1.55
CA PRO A 181 11.15 17.62 2.18
C PRO A 181 10.35 17.04 3.36
N PHE A 182 10.41 15.71 3.51
CA PHE A 182 9.97 14.98 4.70
C PHE A 182 11.08 14.02 5.15
N SER A 183 10.93 13.44 6.34
CA SER A 183 11.95 12.62 6.98
C SER A 183 12.43 11.44 6.09
N ASP A 184 13.74 11.19 6.07
CA ASP A 184 14.39 10.16 5.25
C ASP A 184 14.05 8.72 5.67
N ASP A 185 13.31 8.54 6.77
CA ASP A 185 12.82 7.25 7.26
C ASP A 185 11.40 6.89 6.75
N ILE A 186 10.76 7.78 5.99
CA ILE A 186 9.51 7.52 5.28
C ILE A 186 9.84 6.92 3.90
N PHE A 187 9.19 5.81 3.55
CA PHE A 187 9.47 5.04 2.32
C PHE A 187 10.95 4.64 2.16
N ARG A 188 11.64 4.34 3.27
CA ARG A 188 13.04 3.95 3.26
C ARG A 188 13.22 2.49 2.80
N TYR A 189 14.08 2.32 1.80
CA TYR A 189 14.59 1.04 1.32
C TYR A 189 16.11 1.01 1.47
N ASP A 190 16.62 0.35 2.51
CA ASP A 190 18.06 0.33 2.79
C ASP A 190 18.60 -1.09 2.88
N PHE A 191 19.51 -1.46 1.99
CA PHE A 191 20.10 -2.80 1.96
C PHE A 191 21.29 -2.94 2.92
N LYS A 192 21.76 -1.85 3.52
CA LYS A 192 22.94 -1.83 4.38
C LYS A 192 22.69 -2.53 5.73
N GLU A 193 23.76 -3.07 6.28
CA GLU A 193 23.80 -3.68 7.64
C GLU A 193 22.65 -4.68 7.93
N PRO A 194 22.40 -5.68 7.06
CA PRO A 194 21.20 -6.55 7.13
C PRO A 194 21.02 -7.30 8.46
N PHE A 195 22.12 -7.56 9.18
CA PHE A 195 22.13 -8.36 10.41
C PHE A 195 22.43 -7.55 11.68
N LYS A 196 22.36 -6.22 11.63
CA LYS A 196 22.55 -5.37 12.80
C LYS A 196 21.47 -5.66 13.85
N LEU A 197 21.86 -5.94 15.09
CA LEU A 197 20.93 -6.32 16.17
C LEU A 197 19.82 -5.27 16.40
N GLN A 198 20.15 -3.99 16.29
CA GLN A 198 19.21 -2.90 16.60
C GLN A 198 18.11 -2.76 15.54
N ASN A 199 18.46 -2.80 14.26
CA ASN A 199 17.54 -2.46 13.16
C ASN A 199 17.87 -3.14 11.82
N GLY A 200 18.70 -4.18 11.83
CA GLY A 200 19.10 -4.93 10.63
C GLY A 200 17.88 -5.57 9.97
N TRP A 201 17.62 -5.16 8.73
CA TRP A 201 16.34 -5.46 8.09
C TRP A 201 16.08 -6.95 7.89
N LEU A 202 17.14 -7.75 7.64
CA LEU A 202 17.05 -9.17 7.36
C LEU A 202 16.98 -10.00 8.66
N LEU A 203 17.73 -9.59 9.69
CA LEU A 203 17.63 -10.19 11.02
C LEU A 203 16.21 -10.05 11.57
N TRP A 204 15.67 -8.83 11.56
CA TRP A 204 14.31 -8.57 12.04
C TRP A 204 13.24 -9.19 11.14
N ALA A 205 13.51 -9.37 9.85
CA ALA A 205 12.64 -10.16 8.98
C ALA A 205 12.59 -11.63 9.42
N GLY A 206 13.74 -12.25 9.69
CA GLY A 206 13.79 -13.63 10.19
C GLY A 206 13.08 -13.81 11.54
N ILE A 207 13.34 -12.90 12.49
CA ILE A 207 12.67 -12.90 13.81
C ILE A 207 11.15 -12.71 13.64
N GLY A 208 10.74 -11.71 12.84
CA GLY A 208 9.34 -11.41 12.60
C GLY A 208 8.61 -12.57 11.93
N LEU A 209 9.23 -13.23 10.94
CA LEU A 209 8.66 -14.40 10.28
C LEU A 209 8.49 -15.59 11.24
N PHE A 210 9.49 -15.86 12.09
CA PHE A 210 9.38 -16.91 13.10
C PHE A 210 8.21 -16.66 14.06
N PHE A 211 8.10 -15.44 14.60
CA PHE A 211 6.98 -15.08 15.48
C PHE A 211 5.63 -15.11 14.76
N ALA A 212 5.56 -14.69 13.50
CA ALA A 212 4.35 -14.76 12.70
C ALA A 212 3.90 -16.22 12.53
N LEU A 213 4.81 -17.13 12.16
CA LEU A 213 4.53 -18.56 12.04
C LEU A 213 3.96 -19.14 13.34
N VAL A 214 4.66 -18.94 14.46
CA VAL A 214 4.21 -19.42 15.78
C VAL A 214 2.84 -18.86 16.16
N SER A 215 2.64 -17.55 15.96
CA SER A 215 1.41 -16.88 16.36
C SER A 215 0.22 -17.28 15.49
N ILE A 216 0.43 -17.48 14.18
CA ILE A 216 -0.61 -17.92 13.26
C ILE A 216 -0.97 -19.38 13.52
N SER A 217 0.01 -20.26 13.74
CA SER A 217 -0.25 -21.65 14.13
C SER A 217 -1.02 -21.75 15.45
N LEU A 218 -0.65 -20.95 16.45
CA LEU A 218 -1.37 -20.89 17.72
C LEU A 218 -2.80 -20.35 17.54
N THR A 219 -2.96 -19.28 16.75
CA THR A 219 -4.28 -18.71 16.43
C THR A 219 -5.17 -19.75 15.74
N GLY A 220 -4.62 -20.50 14.79
CA GLY A 220 -5.31 -21.63 14.15
C GLY A 220 -5.76 -22.67 15.17
N ALA A 221 -4.86 -23.16 16.02
CA ALA A 221 -5.16 -24.16 17.03
C ALA A 221 -6.25 -23.69 18.03
N VAL A 222 -6.18 -22.44 18.48
CA VAL A 222 -7.19 -21.84 19.37
C VAL A 222 -8.54 -21.74 18.66
N MET A 223 -8.58 -21.31 17.41
CA MET A 223 -9.83 -21.21 16.65
C MET A 223 -10.46 -22.59 16.41
N THR A 224 -9.67 -23.62 16.14
CA THR A 224 -10.14 -25.02 16.04
C THR A 224 -10.71 -25.50 17.37
N PHE A 225 -10.02 -25.22 18.47
CA PHE A 225 -10.48 -25.60 19.81
C PHE A 225 -11.80 -24.91 20.20
N LEU A 226 -11.95 -23.62 19.87
CA LEU A 226 -13.13 -22.84 20.22
C LEU A 226 -14.37 -23.18 19.37
N ASN A 227 -14.18 -23.47 18.08
CA ASN A 227 -15.31 -23.59 17.15
C ASN A 227 -15.77 -25.03 16.90
N GLY A 228 -15.02 -26.07 17.31
CA GLY A 228 -15.42 -27.48 17.21
C GLY A 228 -15.59 -28.05 15.79
N GLU A 229 -15.66 -27.19 14.79
CA GLU A 229 -15.60 -27.48 13.35
C GLU A 229 -14.44 -26.72 12.74
N THR A 230 -13.74 -27.38 11.83
CA THR A 230 -12.73 -26.73 11.02
C THR A 230 -13.43 -25.77 10.09
N THR A 231 -13.04 -24.51 10.25
CA THR A 231 -13.70 -23.47 9.51
C THR A 231 -13.43 -23.73 8.03
N GLN A 232 -14.50 -23.76 7.25
CA GLN A 232 -14.54 -23.55 5.80
C GLN A 232 -13.96 -22.17 5.46
N ARG A 233 -12.67 -21.96 5.79
CA ARG A 233 -11.96 -20.68 5.91
C ARG A 233 -11.00 -20.47 4.74
N GLU A 234 -10.55 -21.55 4.11
CA GLU A 234 -9.53 -21.53 3.05
C GLU A 234 -10.11 -21.75 1.64
N THR A 235 -11.36 -22.16 1.47
CA THR A 235 -11.84 -22.64 0.16
C THR A 235 -12.16 -21.53 -0.85
N ASP A 236 -12.49 -20.32 -0.42
CA ASP A 236 -12.98 -19.28 -1.34
C ASP A 236 -11.85 -18.44 -1.96
N SER A 237 -10.92 -17.92 -1.14
CA SER A 237 -9.75 -17.14 -1.57
C SER A 237 -8.72 -18.01 -2.28
N LEU A 238 -8.40 -19.16 -1.66
CA LEU A 238 -7.45 -20.12 -2.22
C LEU A 238 -8.07 -20.86 -3.41
N GLY A 239 -9.40 -21.02 -3.46
CA GLY A 239 -10.13 -21.67 -4.54
C GLY A 239 -9.91 -21.05 -5.92
N LEU A 240 -9.66 -19.74 -5.97
CA LEU A 240 -9.35 -19.02 -7.21
C LEU A 240 -7.91 -19.29 -7.67
N LEU A 241 -6.99 -19.48 -6.73
CA LEU A 241 -5.57 -19.72 -7.01
C LEU A 241 -5.23 -21.21 -7.18
N LEU A 242 -6.01 -22.11 -6.57
CA LEU A 242 -5.87 -23.56 -6.62
C LEU A 242 -5.68 -24.13 -8.04
N PRO A 243 -6.45 -23.69 -9.07
CA PRO A 243 -6.24 -24.13 -10.45
C PRO A 243 -4.89 -23.70 -11.06
N LEU A 244 -4.26 -22.64 -10.52
CA LEU A 244 -2.98 -22.11 -10.97
C LEU A 244 -1.80 -22.76 -10.26
N ILE A 245 -2.01 -23.25 -9.03
CA ILE A 245 -0.98 -23.90 -8.22
C ILE A 245 -0.61 -25.24 -8.88
N GLY A 246 0.69 -25.45 -9.10
CA GLY A 246 1.23 -26.72 -9.60
C GLY A 246 0.76 -27.17 -11.00
N SER A 247 0.05 -26.31 -11.75
CA SER A 247 -0.46 -26.64 -13.09
C SER A 247 0.63 -26.59 -14.16
N SER A 248 1.52 -25.59 -14.09
CA SER A 248 2.69 -25.44 -14.95
C SER A 248 3.78 -24.60 -14.27
N ASN A 249 5.00 -24.63 -14.83
CA ASN A 249 6.10 -23.77 -14.37
C ASN A 249 5.79 -22.28 -14.58
N ILE A 250 5.11 -21.93 -15.69
CA ILE A 250 4.78 -20.54 -16.02
C ILE A 250 3.72 -20.01 -15.05
N SER A 251 2.63 -20.76 -14.86
CA SER A 251 1.56 -20.41 -13.93
C SER A 251 2.08 -20.23 -12.51
N THR A 252 2.92 -21.17 -12.04
CA THR A 252 3.56 -21.09 -10.71
C THR A 252 4.48 -19.87 -10.60
N ALA A 253 5.28 -19.58 -11.63
CA ALA A 253 6.15 -18.40 -11.63
C ALA A 253 5.35 -17.09 -11.61
N CYS A 254 4.28 -16.98 -12.39
CA CYS A 254 3.35 -15.85 -12.35
C CYS A 254 2.74 -15.68 -10.97
N LEU A 255 2.25 -16.77 -10.36
CA LEU A 255 1.65 -16.74 -9.03
C LEU A 255 2.63 -16.29 -7.95
N LEU A 256 3.88 -16.77 -7.98
CA LEU A 256 4.94 -16.32 -7.08
C LEU A 256 5.32 -14.86 -7.33
N GLY A 257 5.33 -14.40 -8.58
CA GLY A 257 5.55 -13.00 -8.90
C GLY A 257 4.45 -12.08 -8.35
N ILE A 258 3.19 -12.50 -8.46
CA ILE A 258 2.02 -11.78 -7.90
C ILE A 258 2.13 -11.74 -6.37
N THR A 259 2.11 -12.91 -5.74
CA THR A 259 1.90 -13.05 -4.28
C THR A 259 3.18 -12.84 -3.47
N GLY A 260 4.34 -13.16 -4.04
CA GLY A 260 5.64 -13.05 -3.39
C GLY A 260 6.41 -11.76 -3.67
N VAL A 261 6.00 -10.97 -4.67
CA VAL A 261 6.72 -9.74 -5.05
C VAL A 261 5.80 -8.55 -5.18
N LEU A 262 4.87 -8.56 -6.14
CA LEU A 262 4.07 -7.38 -6.48
C LEU A 262 3.11 -6.99 -5.35
N ALA A 263 2.33 -7.95 -4.82
CA ALA A 263 1.41 -7.70 -3.73
C ALA A 263 2.13 -7.23 -2.44
N PRO A 264 3.20 -7.89 -1.94
CA PRO A 264 3.95 -7.39 -0.79
C PRO A 264 4.51 -5.97 -0.98
N ILE A 265 5.08 -5.66 -2.14
CA ILE A 265 5.61 -4.32 -2.41
C ILE A 265 4.49 -3.28 -2.36
N LEU A 266 3.37 -3.54 -3.02
CA LEU A 266 2.20 -2.66 -3.02
C LEU A 266 1.67 -2.47 -1.59
N GLU A 267 1.32 -3.56 -0.94
CA GLU A 267 0.61 -3.55 0.34
C GLU A 267 1.47 -2.97 1.45
N GLU A 268 2.75 -3.33 1.55
CA GLU A 268 3.62 -2.73 2.56
C GLU A 268 3.87 -1.24 2.31
N THR A 269 3.93 -0.81 1.05
CA THR A 269 4.03 0.62 0.73
C THR A 269 2.78 1.39 1.17
N VAL A 270 1.59 0.85 0.90
CA VAL A 270 0.30 1.46 1.25
C VAL A 270 0.09 1.44 2.77
N PHE A 271 0.17 0.27 3.40
CA PHE A 271 -0.21 0.08 4.80
C PHE A 271 0.88 0.55 5.76
N ARG A 272 2.16 0.22 5.51
CA ARG A 272 3.27 0.52 6.45
C ARG A 272 3.92 1.84 6.07
N GLY A 273 4.30 2.00 4.81
CA GLY A 273 4.98 3.18 4.30
C GLY A 273 4.15 4.45 4.37
N PHE A 274 2.84 4.35 4.09
CA PHE A 274 1.94 5.50 4.07
C PHE A 274 0.96 5.54 5.25
N LEU A 275 0.03 4.59 5.36
CA LEU A 275 -1.09 4.67 6.31
C LEU A 275 -0.62 4.63 7.77
N MET A 276 0.20 3.65 8.14
CA MET A 276 0.68 3.47 9.53
C MET A 276 1.50 4.68 9.98
N VAL A 277 2.46 5.10 9.14
CA VAL A 277 3.28 6.30 9.35
C VAL A 277 2.40 7.52 9.57
N SER A 278 1.40 7.73 8.71
CA SER A 278 0.46 8.84 8.82
C SER A 278 -0.35 8.81 10.13
N LEU A 279 -0.80 7.64 10.56
CA LEU A 279 -1.56 7.49 11.80
C LEU A 279 -0.76 7.86 13.05
N THR A 280 0.59 7.77 13.01
CA THR A 280 1.44 8.17 14.14
C THR A 280 1.37 9.66 14.48
N MET A 281 0.77 10.48 13.62
CA MET A 281 0.46 11.89 13.96
C MET A 281 -0.58 12.03 15.05
N TRP A 282 -1.56 11.11 15.11
CA TRP A 282 -2.68 11.17 16.05
C TRP A 282 -2.59 10.10 17.14
N PHE A 283 -1.99 8.96 16.83
CA PHE A 283 -1.88 7.81 17.73
C PHE A 283 -0.42 7.50 18.07
N SER A 284 -0.19 6.78 19.18
CA SER A 284 1.12 6.20 19.47
C SER A 284 1.45 5.10 18.46
N THR A 285 2.73 4.85 18.20
CA THR A 285 3.17 3.84 17.22
C THR A 285 2.56 2.44 17.42
N PRO A 286 2.48 1.88 18.65
CA PRO A 286 1.80 0.59 18.85
C PRO A 286 0.32 0.62 18.47
N VAL A 287 -0.39 1.71 18.78
CA VAL A 287 -1.81 1.87 18.40
C VAL A 287 -1.95 2.00 16.88
N SER A 288 -1.05 2.73 16.21
CA SER A 288 -1.04 2.80 14.75
C SER A 288 -0.81 1.43 14.11
N VAL A 289 0.08 0.59 14.67
CA VAL A 289 0.30 -0.80 14.23
C VAL A 289 -0.98 -1.62 14.36
N LEU A 290 -1.68 -1.53 15.50
CA LEU A 290 -2.93 -2.28 15.71
C LEU A 290 -4.03 -1.81 14.75
N ILE A 291 -4.20 -0.50 14.57
CA ILE A 291 -5.21 0.04 13.64
C ILE A 291 -4.92 -0.42 12.21
N THR A 292 -3.67 -0.31 11.73
CA THR A 292 -3.36 -0.74 10.37
C THR A 292 -3.43 -2.24 10.19
N ALA A 293 -3.13 -3.05 11.21
CA ALA A 293 -3.32 -4.49 11.16
C ALA A 293 -4.81 -4.88 11.01
N VAL A 294 -5.72 -4.17 11.70
CA VAL A 294 -7.17 -4.37 11.54
C VAL A 294 -7.62 -3.98 10.13
N VAL A 295 -7.19 -2.80 9.63
CA VAL A 295 -7.56 -2.33 8.29
C VAL A 295 -7.00 -3.28 7.21
N PHE A 296 -5.77 -3.77 7.39
CA PHE A 296 -5.15 -4.78 6.52
C PHE A 296 -5.99 -6.06 6.46
N ALA A 297 -6.36 -6.63 7.62
CA ALA A 297 -7.17 -7.85 7.68
C ALA A 297 -8.56 -7.67 7.04
N PHE A 298 -9.22 -6.52 7.24
CA PHE A 298 -10.50 -6.25 6.59
C PHE A 298 -10.38 -6.00 5.08
N ALA A 299 -9.27 -5.44 4.61
CA ALA A 299 -9.05 -5.19 3.19
C ALA A 299 -8.99 -6.48 2.34
N HIS A 300 -8.72 -7.63 2.97
CA HIS A 300 -8.73 -8.94 2.31
C HIS A 300 -10.14 -9.49 2.10
N LEU A 301 -11.17 -8.93 2.76
CA LEU A 301 -12.58 -9.33 2.61
C LEU A 301 -12.84 -10.83 2.87
N THR A 302 -12.00 -11.46 3.69
CA THR A 302 -12.11 -12.87 4.09
C THR A 302 -12.33 -12.94 5.62
N PRO A 303 -13.59 -12.82 6.12
CA PRO A 303 -13.88 -12.80 7.56
C PRO A 303 -13.36 -14.02 8.30
N GLY A 304 -13.26 -15.14 7.58
CA GLY A 304 -12.52 -16.31 7.99
C GLY A 304 -11.09 -15.93 8.39
N GLU A 305 -10.23 -15.60 7.45
CA GLU A 305 -8.79 -15.42 7.68
C GLU A 305 -8.44 -14.20 8.56
N PHE A 306 -9.42 -13.40 9.00
CA PHE A 306 -9.22 -12.20 9.81
C PHE A 306 -8.24 -12.38 11.00
N PRO A 307 -8.39 -13.38 11.90
CA PRO A 307 -7.45 -13.51 13.03
C PRO A 307 -6.00 -13.72 12.58
N GLN A 308 -5.78 -14.55 11.56
CA GLN A 308 -4.47 -14.85 11.00
C GLN A 308 -3.87 -13.62 10.32
N LEU A 309 -4.65 -12.94 9.48
CA LEU A 309 -4.26 -11.71 8.78
C LEU A 309 -3.98 -10.55 9.75
N PHE A 310 -4.75 -10.46 10.83
CA PHE A 310 -4.52 -9.46 11.88
C PHE A 310 -3.18 -9.71 12.57
N VAL A 311 -2.89 -10.94 12.97
CA VAL A 311 -1.62 -11.31 13.63
C VAL A 311 -0.42 -11.07 12.70
N LEU A 312 -0.52 -11.48 11.44
CA LEU A 312 0.49 -11.15 10.43
C LEU A 312 0.64 -9.63 10.29
N GLY A 313 -0.50 -8.92 10.25
CA GLY A 313 -0.57 -7.47 10.15
C GLY A 313 0.21 -6.76 11.25
N VAL A 314 0.07 -7.24 12.49
CA VAL A 314 0.80 -6.74 13.68
C VAL A 314 2.29 -7.04 13.55
N ALA A 315 2.70 -8.25 13.16
CA ALA A 315 4.10 -8.62 13.00
C ALA A 315 4.81 -7.72 11.96
N LEU A 316 4.15 -7.49 10.82
CA LEU A 316 4.65 -6.60 9.76
C LEU A 316 4.77 -5.15 10.26
N GLY A 317 3.73 -4.61 10.90
CA GLY A 317 3.76 -3.23 11.44
C GLY A 317 4.82 -3.04 12.52
N PHE A 318 4.95 -4.00 13.43
CA PHE A 318 5.97 -3.97 14.48
C PHE A 318 7.38 -4.02 13.88
N SER A 319 7.65 -4.96 12.97
CA SER A 319 8.96 -5.10 12.33
C SER A 319 9.37 -3.80 11.62
N TYR A 320 8.44 -3.13 10.94
CA TYR A 320 8.70 -1.84 10.30
C TYR A 320 8.96 -0.72 11.31
N SER A 321 8.20 -0.68 12.42
CA SER A 321 8.43 0.30 13.49
C SER A 321 9.82 0.18 14.10
N GLN A 322 10.32 -1.06 14.24
CA GLN A 322 11.63 -1.35 14.78
C GLN A 322 12.76 -1.04 13.80
N THR A 323 12.64 -1.43 12.52
CA THR A 323 13.73 -1.30 11.55
C THR A 323 13.75 0.03 10.81
N ARG A 324 12.60 0.72 10.72
CA ARG A 324 12.41 1.90 9.87
C ARG A 324 12.77 1.64 8.40
N ASN A 325 12.58 0.42 7.94
CA ASN A 325 12.96 -0.03 6.61
C ASN A 325 11.88 -0.93 6.02
N LEU A 326 11.30 -0.54 4.88
CA LEU A 326 10.21 -1.28 4.24
C LEU A 326 10.65 -2.65 3.73
N LEU A 327 11.95 -2.87 3.49
CA LEU A 327 12.45 -4.19 3.11
C LEU A 327 12.14 -5.26 4.18
N THR A 328 12.09 -4.89 5.46
CA THR A 328 11.78 -5.84 6.54
C THR A 328 10.38 -6.43 6.41
N PRO A 329 9.28 -5.64 6.48
CA PRO A 329 7.95 -6.19 6.33
C PRO A 329 7.73 -6.78 4.93
N ILE A 330 8.29 -6.20 3.86
CA ILE A 330 8.17 -6.77 2.50
C ILE A 330 8.74 -8.18 2.46
N THR A 331 9.90 -8.41 3.09
CA THR A 331 10.53 -9.74 3.13
C THR A 331 9.70 -10.73 3.93
N ILE A 332 9.16 -10.33 5.09
CA ILE A 332 8.30 -11.20 5.91
C ILE A 332 7.05 -11.58 5.11
N HIS A 333 6.38 -10.60 4.51
CA HIS A 333 5.15 -10.79 3.76
C HIS A 333 5.38 -11.66 2.50
N ALA A 334 6.42 -11.36 1.73
CA ALA A 334 6.84 -12.15 0.58
C ALA A 334 7.15 -13.60 0.96
N ALA A 335 7.88 -13.81 2.06
CA ALA A 335 8.23 -15.14 2.55
C ALA A 335 7.00 -15.93 3.01
N TRP A 336 6.07 -15.27 3.70
CA TRP A 336 4.80 -15.89 4.10
C TRP A 336 4.00 -16.35 2.88
N ASN A 337 3.71 -15.44 1.95
CA ASN A 337 2.90 -15.73 0.77
C ASN A 337 3.55 -16.80 -0.12
N SER A 338 4.84 -16.63 -0.42
CA SER A 338 5.57 -17.60 -1.25
C SER A 338 5.69 -18.95 -0.56
N GLY A 339 5.90 -18.97 0.76
CA GLY A 339 5.97 -20.20 1.55
C GLY A 339 4.69 -21.03 1.45
N VAL A 340 3.53 -20.38 1.57
CA VAL A 340 2.22 -21.04 1.40
C VAL A 340 2.08 -21.61 -0.02
N ILE A 341 2.34 -20.80 -1.06
CA ILE A 341 2.20 -21.25 -2.45
C ILE A 341 3.16 -22.40 -2.78
N LEU A 342 4.42 -22.32 -2.33
CA LEU A 342 5.41 -23.38 -2.55
C LEU A 342 5.06 -24.66 -1.80
N LEU A 343 4.58 -24.56 -0.57
CA LEU A 343 4.12 -25.71 0.20
C LEU A 343 2.95 -26.42 -0.50
N LEU A 344 1.94 -25.66 -0.92
CA LEU A 344 0.79 -26.21 -1.65
C LEU A 344 1.23 -26.84 -2.97
N THR A 345 2.08 -26.15 -3.74
CA THR A 345 2.63 -26.69 -4.99
C THR A 345 3.37 -28.00 -4.75
N PHE A 346 4.19 -28.06 -3.69
CA PHE A 346 4.90 -29.29 -3.32
C PHE A 346 3.95 -30.44 -2.98
N LEU A 347 2.92 -30.20 -2.17
CA LEU A 347 1.92 -31.20 -1.81
C LEU A 347 1.17 -31.72 -3.05
N GLN A 348 0.78 -30.83 -3.96
CA GLN A 348 0.13 -31.22 -5.21
C GLN A 348 1.04 -32.05 -6.11
N LEU A 349 2.33 -31.71 -6.21
CA LEU A 349 3.31 -32.49 -6.96
C LEU A 349 3.55 -33.89 -6.35
N GLN A 350 3.30 -34.07 -5.06
CA GLN A 350 3.31 -35.39 -4.41
C GLN A 350 2.02 -36.20 -4.63
N GLY A 351 1.04 -35.64 -5.33
CA GLY A 351 -0.23 -36.30 -5.66
C GLY A 351 -1.31 -36.17 -4.57
N TYR A 352 -1.14 -35.27 -3.60
CA TYR A 352 -2.22 -34.94 -2.66
C TYR A 352 -3.26 -34.06 -3.36
N ASP A 353 -4.55 -34.39 -3.20
CA ASP A 353 -5.62 -33.47 -3.56
C ASP A 353 -5.74 -32.41 -2.45
N ILE A 354 -5.25 -31.20 -2.75
CA ILE A 354 -5.30 -30.08 -1.81
C ILE A 354 -6.75 -29.79 -1.41
N LYS A 355 -7.73 -29.97 -2.30
CA LYS A 355 -9.15 -29.71 -1.96
C LYS A 355 -9.65 -30.70 -0.93
N GLU A 356 -9.28 -31.98 -1.06
CA GLU A 356 -9.62 -32.98 -0.05
C GLU A 356 -8.88 -32.71 1.26
N LEU A 357 -7.60 -32.32 1.23
CA LEU A 357 -6.85 -31.99 2.45
C LEU A 357 -7.43 -30.79 3.21
N LEU A 358 -7.86 -29.75 2.49
CA LEU A 358 -8.48 -28.55 3.08
C LEU A 358 -9.91 -28.79 3.55
N GLN A 359 -10.60 -29.80 3.00
CA GLN A 359 -11.95 -30.19 3.39
C GLN A 359 -11.98 -31.26 4.50
N ALA A 360 -10.93 -32.07 4.61
CA ALA A 360 -10.81 -33.16 5.57
C ALA A 360 -10.10 -32.77 6.88
N SER A 361 -9.38 -31.64 6.90
CA SER A 361 -8.78 -31.07 8.11
C SER A 361 -9.82 -30.34 8.92
#